data_AF-A0A830CWN5-F1
#
_entry.id   AF-A0A830CWN5-F1
#
_cell.length_a   1.000
_cell.length_b   1.000
_cell.length_c   1.000
_cell.angle_alpha   90.00
_cell.angle_beta   90.00
_cell.angle_gamma   90.00
#
_symmetry.space_group_name_H-M   'P 1'
#
loop_
_entity.id
_entity.type
_entity.pdbx_description
1 polymer ?
#
loop_
_entity_poly.entity_id
_entity_poly.type
_entity_poly.pdbx_seq_one_letter_code
_entity_poly.pdbx_strand_id
1 'polypeptide(L)' 'MAEQLGATCSNEVDASVTHVVSMDAGTEKSRWAVQENKFLINPRWIEASCYLWQKQPEDNFAVHSQAKNK' A
#
# COMPACT_ATOMS: atom_id res chain seq x y z
N MET A 1 5.72 -11.49 -5.59
CA MET A 1 5.05 -11.72 -4.29
C MET A 1 3.57 -11.42 -4.35
N ALA A 2 3.12 -10.18 -4.56
CA ALA A 2 1.68 -9.88 -4.59
C ALA A 2 0.89 -10.71 -5.63
N GLU A 3 1.42 -10.86 -6.86
CA GLU A 3 0.77 -11.67 -7.91
C GLU A 3 0.69 -13.16 -7.55
N GLN A 4 1.68 -13.68 -6.82
CA GLN A 4 1.68 -15.07 -6.34
C GLN A 4 0.61 -15.32 -5.27
N LEU A 5 0.12 -14.26 -4.63
CA LEU A 5 -1.01 -14.28 -3.71
C LEU A 5 -2.35 -13.99 -4.40
N GLY A 6 -2.37 -13.99 -5.74
CA GLY A 6 -3.57 -13.77 -6.55
C GLY A 6 -3.94 -12.30 -6.77
N ALA A 7 -3.07 -11.34 -6.43
CA ALA A 7 -3.29 -9.93 -6.75
C ALA A 7 -2.92 -9.61 -8.21
N THR A 8 -3.48 -8.54 -8.75
CA THR A 8 -3.01 -7.93 -10.01
C THR A 8 -2.14 -6.72 -9.68
N CYS A 9 -0.96 -6.63 -10.29
CA CYS A 9 -0.04 -5.51 -10.10
C CYS A 9 -0.04 -4.60 -11.33
N SER A 10 -0.03 -3.28 -11.10
CA SER A 10 0.17 -2.28 -12.14
C SER A 10 1.22 -1.28 -11.68
N ASN A 11 1.97 -0.74 -12.64
CA ASN A 11 2.86 0.39 -12.40
C ASN A 11 2.13 1.73 -12.49
N GLU A 12 0.89 1.75 -12.96
CA GLU A 12 0.07 2.96 -13.09
C GLU A 12 -1.03 3.00 -12.03
N VAL A 13 -1.55 4.20 -11.77
CA VAL A 13 -2.67 4.40 -10.86
C VAL A 13 -3.92 4.72 -11.66
N ASP A 14 -4.99 4.00 -11.38
CA ASP A 14 -6.31 4.20 -11.98
C ASP A 14 -7.42 3.78 -10.99
N ALA A 15 -8.67 3.95 -11.39
CA ALA A 15 -9.83 3.68 -10.53
C ALA A 15 -9.91 2.23 -10.00
N SER A 16 -9.35 1.26 -10.72
CA SER A 16 -9.34 -0.17 -10.35
C SER A 16 -8.33 -0.49 -9.25
N VAL A 17 -7.35 0.39 -9.02
CA VAL A 17 -6.36 0.20 -7.97
C VAL A 17 -7.03 0.22 -6.61
N THR A 18 -6.71 -0.77 -5.78
CA THR A 18 -7.21 -0.91 -4.41
C THR A 18 -6.14 -0.57 -3.36
N HIS A 19 -4.87 -0.88 -3.66
CA HIS A 19 -3.74 -0.69 -2.77
C HIS A 19 -2.59 -0.03 -3.53
N VAL A 20 -1.97 0.97 -2.92
CA VAL A 20 -0.69 1.54 -3.32
C VAL A 20 0.33 1.14 -2.27
N VAL A 21 1.39 0.47 -2.72
CA VAL A 21 2.47 -0.01 -1.86
C VAL A 21 3.64 0.96 -1.95
N SER A 22 4.03 1.55 -0.82
CA SER A 22 5.11 2.53 -0.76
C SER A 22 5.80 2.51 0.60
N MET A 23 7.04 3.02 0.68
CA MET A 23 7.68 3.34 1.96
C MET A 23 7.55 4.83 2.32
N ASP A 24 7.19 5.66 1.35
CA ASP A 24 7.12 7.11 1.49
C ASP A 24 5.76 7.64 1.05
N ALA A 25 5.05 8.29 1.96
CA ALA A 25 3.77 8.94 1.72
C ALA A 25 3.88 10.22 0.85
N GLY A 26 5.09 10.75 0.64
CA GLY A 26 5.32 11.98 -0.14
C GLY A 26 5.29 11.79 -1.66
N THR A 27 5.40 10.56 -2.15
CA THR A 27 5.35 10.28 -3.59
C THR A 27 3.98 10.64 -4.19
N GLU A 28 3.97 10.97 -5.47
CA GLU A 28 2.73 11.34 -6.18
C GLU A 28 1.66 10.26 -6.08
N LYS A 29 2.02 8.99 -6.31
CA LYS A 29 1.11 7.84 -6.21
C LYS A 29 0.60 7.61 -4.78
N SER A 30 1.42 7.90 -3.77
CA SER A 30 0.98 7.80 -2.38
C SER A 30 -0.01 8.90 -2.01
N ARG A 31 0.23 10.13 -2.47
CA ARG A 31 -0.72 11.24 -2.31
C ARG A 31 -2.03 10.96 -3.05
N TRP A 32 -1.96 10.44 -4.27
CA TRP A 32 -3.13 10.00 -5.03
C TRP A 32 -3.94 8.95 -4.27
N ALA A 33 -3.29 7.93 -3.69
CA ALA A 33 -3.97 6.89 -2.92
C ALA A 33 -4.79 7.47 -1.77
N VAL A 34 -4.21 8.41 -1.01
CA VAL A 34 -4.90 9.08 0.09
C VAL A 34 -6.08 9.91 -0.41
N GLN A 35 -5.90 10.67 -1.50
CA GLN A 35 -6.96 11.48 -2.11
C GLN A 35 -8.14 10.63 -2.59
N GLU A 36 -7.86 9.49 -3.22
CA GLU A 36 -8.84 8.56 -3.76
C GLU A 36 -9.35 7.53 -2.74
N ASN A 37 -9.04 7.71 -1.45
CA ASN A 37 -9.42 6.80 -0.35
C ASN A 37 -9.01 5.33 -0.63
N LYS A 38 -7.85 5.13 -1.24
CA LYS A 38 -7.21 3.82 -1.45
C LYS A 38 -6.26 3.50 -0.29
N PHE A 39 -5.93 2.22 -0.14
CA PHE A 39 -5.00 1.80 0.91
C PHE A 39 -3.56 2.17 0.52
N LEU A 40 -2.95 3.07 1.29
CA LEU A 40 -1.52 3.35 1.21
C LEU A 40 -0.78 2.50 2.27
N ILE A 41 -0.11 1.44 1.84
CA ILE A 41 0.45 0.42 2.73
C ILE A 41 1.94 0.19 2.52
N ASN A 42 2.62 -0.24 3.59
CA ASN A 42 4.02 -0.60 3.57
C ASN A 42 4.21 -1.97 2.89
N PRO A 43 5.30 -2.20 2.12
CA PRO A 43 5.62 -3.50 1.52
C PRO A 43 5.56 -4.68 2.49
N ARG A 44 5.82 -4.46 3.78
CA ARG A 44 5.71 -5.48 4.84
C ARG A 44 4.33 -6.13 4.93
N TRP A 45 3.27 -5.46 4.47
CA TRP A 45 1.93 -6.06 4.40
C TRP A 45 1.89 -7.26 3.46
N ILE A 46 2.55 -7.16 2.29
CA ILE A 46 2.67 -8.27 1.34
C ILE A 46 3.52 -9.39 1.94
N GLU A 47 4.64 -9.03 2.58
CA GLU A 47 5.54 -9.99 3.22
C GLU A 47 4.83 -10.78 4.32
N ALA A 48 4.12 -10.08 5.21
CA ALA A 48 3.35 -10.71 6.29
C ALA A 48 2.18 -11.54 5.75
N SER A 49 1.48 -11.06 4.71
CA SER A 49 0.39 -11.81 4.08
C SER A 49 0.90 -13.07 3.38
N CYS A 50 2.09 -13.01 2.78
CA CYS A 50 2.77 -14.14 2.15
C CYS A 50 3.20 -15.17 3.21
N TYR A 51 3.84 -14.70 4.29
CA TYR A 51 4.34 -15.55 5.36
C TYR A 51 3.24 -16.28 6.13
N LEU A 52 2.14 -15.57 6.44
CA LEU A 52 1.00 -16.12 7.18
C LEU A 52 -0.04 -16.79 6.28
N TRP A 53 0.16 -16.74 4.95
CA TRP A 53 -0.79 -17.23 3.96
C TRP A 53 -2.23 -16.73 4.18
N GLN A 54 -2.36 -15.48 4.60
CA GLN A 54 -3.63 -14.85 4.94
C GLN A 54 -3.51 -13.34 4.74
N LYS A 55 -4.56 -12.73 4.17
CA LYS A 55 -4.67 -11.27 4.06
C LYS A 55 -4.55 -10.62 5.44
N GLN A 56 -3.52 -9.80 5.62
CA GLN A 56 -3.31 -9.04 6.85
C GLN A 56 -4.18 -7.78 6.89
N PRO A 57 -4.54 -7.26 8.08
CA PRO A 57 -5.24 -5.99 8.20
C PRO A 57 -4.36 -4.83 7.69
N GLU A 58 -4.87 -4.05 6.74
CA GLU A 58 -4.15 -2.97 6.06
C GLU A 58 -3.72 -1.86 7.02
N ASP A 59 -4.57 -1.52 8.00
CA ASP A 59 -4.34 -0.46 8.99
C ASP A 59 -3.03 -0.66 9.78
N ASN A 60 -2.68 -1.91 10.11
CA ASN A 60 -1.45 -2.25 10.81
C ASN A 60 -0.17 -1.91 10.01
N PHE A 61 -0.31 -1.63 8.72
CA PHE A 61 0.80 -1.36 7.80
C PHE A 61 0.63 -0.04 7.05
N ALA A 62 -0.29 0.82 7.50
CA ALA A 62 -0.52 2.12 6.89
C ALA A 62 0.76 2.97 6.91
N VAL A 63 1.03 3.65 5.80
CA VAL A 63 2.17 4.59 5.70
C VAL A 63 1.65 5.99 5.93
N HIS A 64 1.97 6.56 7.09
CA HIS A 64 1.63 7.93 7.42
C HIS A 64 2.75 8.88 6.98
N SER A 65 2.38 10.06 6.51
CA SER A 65 3.35 11.15 6.37
C SER A 65 3.90 11.48 7.76
N GLN A 66 5.20 11.30 7.97
CA GLN A 66 5.84 11.90 9.13
C GLN A 66 5.79 13.41 8.93
N ALA A 67 4.84 14.07 9.60
CA ALA A 67 5.01 15.48 9.91
C ALA A 67 6.27 15.56 10.77
N LYS A 68 7.42 15.91 10.16
CA LYS A 68 8.58 16.34 10.93
C LYS A 68 8.12 17.59 11.68
N ASN A 69 7.78 17.43 12.96
CA ASN A 69 7.67 18.56 13.87
C ASN A 69 9.01 19.29 13.79
N LYS A 70 8.93 20.53 13.32
CA LYS A 70 10.04 21.47 13.15
C LYS A 70 10.62 21.87 14.51
#